data_AF-A0A1I6MG57-F1
#
_entry.id   AF-A0A1I6MG57-F1
#
_cell.length_a   1.000
_cell.length_b   1.000
_cell.length_c   1.000
_cell.angle_alpha   90.00
_cell.angle_beta   90.00
_cell.angle_gamma   90.00
#
_symmetry.space_group_name_H-M   'P 1'
#
loop_
_entity.id
_entity.type
_entity.pdbx_description
1 polymer ?
#
loop_
_entity_poly.entity_id
_entity_poly.type
_entity_poly.pdbx_seq_one_letter_code
_entity_poly.pdbx_strand_id
1 'polypeptide(L)'
;MPDFDADKLFYAGLDALAAGDTESAISDLRTASAAGHRDATHGLIRALDVAARYDEALPVAQALIAEAPNDILARTSLSMIYQHMGMVPEAEKAALDAKLLDWKMQLQGTGSREQGTDPFAAKAIERLYVATTNAGKLRDFEVASGGRVRLHPLPGLKEIPAPAEDELTFEGNAAVKAKYYSLLAPGELVVADDSGLEIDALHGAPGVRSARYAEDMGFTEGDTLDARNNLCLLAALAGKPHRQGRYRCALAAARDGVVLWSADGSLEGSLLEAPRGTGGFGYDPLFLLAELDRTMAELTPEERIGLSHRGKALAALLDAMEA
;
A
#
# COMPACT_ATOMS: atom_id res chain seq x y z
N MET A 1 -13.71 33.43 -29.16
CA MET A 1 -14.19 32.17 -28.58
C MET A 1 -13.51 32.06 -27.23
N PRO A 2 -14.22 31.78 -26.13
CA PRO A 2 -13.54 31.65 -24.84
C PRO A 2 -12.54 30.49 -24.93
N ASP A 3 -11.34 30.67 -24.37
CA ASP A 3 -10.34 29.62 -24.25
C ASP A 3 -10.98 28.40 -23.60
N PHE A 4 -11.10 27.33 -24.37
CA PHE A 4 -11.64 26.07 -23.92
C PHE A 4 -10.49 25.25 -23.35
N ASP A 5 -10.29 25.36 -22.04
CA ASP A 5 -9.19 24.70 -21.35
C ASP A 5 -9.64 23.31 -20.85
N ALA A 6 -9.29 22.29 -21.63
CA ALA A 6 -9.59 20.90 -21.32
C ALA A 6 -8.92 20.43 -20.03
N ASP A 7 -7.74 20.96 -19.68
CA ASP A 7 -7.03 20.63 -18.44
C ASP A 7 -7.81 21.19 -17.24
N LYS A 8 -8.30 22.43 -17.35
CA LYS A 8 -9.12 23.04 -16.30
C LYS A 8 -10.40 22.24 -16.03
N LEU A 9 -11.08 21.76 -17.09
CA LEU A 9 -12.27 20.92 -16.94
C LEU A 9 -11.93 19.55 -16.38
N PHE A 10 -10.79 18.97 -16.76
CA PHE A 10 -10.33 17.71 -16.16
C PHE A 10 -10.15 17.84 -14.65
N TYR A 11 -9.41 18.84 -14.18
CA TYR A 11 -9.21 19.06 -12.74
C TYR A 11 -10.50 19.43 -12.01
N ALA A 12 -11.34 20.29 -12.59
CA ALA A 12 -12.65 20.63 -12.01
C ALA A 12 -13.53 19.38 -11.84
N GLY A 13 -13.51 18.48 -12.83
CA GLY A 13 -14.24 17.22 -12.76
C GLY A 13 -13.70 16.26 -11.70
N LEU A 14 -12.38 16.21 -11.51
CA LEU A 14 -11.77 15.43 -10.41
C LEU A 14 -12.12 16.02 -9.04
N ASP A 15 -12.08 17.35 -8.89
CA ASP A 15 -12.46 18.05 -7.65
C ASP A 15 -13.94 17.80 -7.31
N ALA A 16 -14.83 17.87 -8.31
CA ALA A 16 -16.25 17.56 -8.14
C ALA A 16 -16.46 16.11 -7.71
N LEU A 17 -15.72 15.16 -8.31
CA LEU A 17 -15.79 13.74 -7.94
C LEU A 17 -15.34 13.52 -6.49
N ALA A 18 -14.27 14.20 -6.06
CA ALA A 18 -13.77 14.15 -4.69
C ALA A 18 -14.76 14.77 -3.68
N ALA A 19 -15.50 15.79 -4.09
CA ALA A 19 -16.57 16.41 -3.30
C ALA A 19 -17.87 15.57 -3.27
N GLY A 20 -17.94 14.46 -4.02
CA GLY A 20 -19.14 13.63 -4.16
C GLY A 20 -20.19 14.18 -5.13
N ASP A 21 -19.88 15.26 -5.86
CA ASP A 21 -20.73 15.82 -6.91
C ASP A 21 -20.48 15.09 -8.23
N THR A 22 -21.08 13.91 -8.34
CA THR A 22 -20.90 13.01 -9.48
C THR A 22 -21.44 13.59 -10.79
N GLU A 23 -22.50 14.41 -10.76
CA GLU A 23 -23.07 14.98 -11.99
C GLU A 23 -22.17 16.05 -12.59
N SER A 24 -21.63 16.96 -11.77
CA SER A 24 -20.64 17.94 -12.22
C SER A 24 -19.36 17.25 -12.70
N ALA A 25 -18.91 16.23 -11.98
CA ALA A 25 -17.75 15.42 -12.37
C ALA A 25 -17.92 14.79 -13.76
N ILE A 26 -19.07 14.11 -13.99
CA ILE A 26 -19.39 13.48 -15.28
C ILE A 26 -19.44 14.53 -16.39
N SER A 27 -20.09 15.68 -16.15
CA SER A 27 -20.20 16.78 -17.12
C SER A 27 -18.82 17.27 -17.56
N ASP A 28 -17.97 17.62 -16.59
CA ASP A 28 -16.67 18.24 -16.86
C ASP A 28 -15.68 17.24 -17.47
N LEU A 29 -15.61 16.01 -16.95
CA LEU A 29 -14.75 14.95 -17.47
C LEU A 29 -15.17 14.49 -18.87
N ARG A 30 -16.48 14.42 -19.16
CA ARG A 30 -16.99 14.13 -20.50
C ARG A 30 -16.61 15.20 -21.49
N THR A 31 -16.70 16.46 -21.06
CA THR A 31 -16.34 17.61 -21.87
C THR A 31 -14.83 17.65 -22.15
N ALA A 32 -14.00 17.39 -21.13
CA ALA A 32 -12.54 17.30 -21.27
C ALA A 32 -12.11 16.10 -22.14
N SER A 33 -12.74 14.94 -21.98
CA SER A 33 -12.50 13.75 -22.80
C SER A 33 -12.83 14.01 -24.28
N ALA A 34 -13.99 14.63 -24.57
CA ALA A 34 -14.37 15.02 -25.92
C ALA A 34 -13.42 16.06 -26.54
N ALA A 35 -12.71 16.83 -25.71
CA ALA A 35 -11.68 17.78 -26.12
C ALA A 35 -10.32 17.12 -26.45
N GLY A 36 -10.19 15.80 -26.21
CA GLY A 36 -8.95 15.06 -26.42
C GLY A 36 -7.98 15.07 -25.22
N HIS A 37 -8.43 15.45 -24.02
CA HIS A 37 -7.60 15.33 -22.82
C HIS A 37 -7.34 13.85 -22.52
N ARG A 38 -6.06 13.46 -22.52
CA ARG A 38 -5.63 12.06 -22.48
C ARG A 38 -6.17 11.27 -21.29
N ASP A 39 -6.17 11.87 -20.11
CA ASP A 39 -6.55 11.18 -18.87
C ASP A 39 -8.03 11.36 -18.49
N ALA A 40 -8.76 12.24 -19.21
CA ALA A 40 -10.14 12.57 -18.85
C ALA A 40 -11.10 11.41 -19.11
N THR A 41 -10.79 10.55 -20.08
CA THR A 41 -11.59 9.34 -20.37
C THR A 41 -11.56 8.35 -19.20
N HIS A 42 -10.40 8.17 -18.55
CA HIS A 42 -10.29 7.35 -17.34
C HIS A 42 -11.06 7.97 -16.17
N GLY A 43 -10.92 9.27 -15.96
CA GLY A 43 -11.71 10.01 -14.97
C GLY A 43 -13.22 9.86 -15.19
N LEU A 44 -13.68 10.00 -16.45
CA LEU A 44 -15.08 9.84 -16.83
C LEU A 44 -15.60 8.44 -16.51
N ILE A 45 -14.84 7.40 -16.86
CA ILE A 45 -15.21 6.01 -16.54
C ILE A 45 -15.39 5.85 -15.03
N ARG A 46 -14.47 6.41 -14.23
CA ARG A 46 -14.54 6.34 -12.77
C ARG A 46 -15.73 7.12 -12.20
N ALA A 47 -16.01 8.31 -12.71
CA ALA A 47 -17.15 9.11 -12.27
C ALA A 47 -18.49 8.40 -12.57
N LEU A 48 -18.62 7.77 -13.74
CA LEU A 48 -19.78 6.98 -14.12
C LEU A 48 -19.94 5.73 -13.26
N ASP A 49 -18.84 5.03 -12.95
CA ASP A 49 -18.83 3.87 -12.05
C ASP A 49 -19.27 4.23 -10.62
N VAL A 50 -18.75 5.33 -10.06
CA VAL A 50 -19.15 5.85 -8.74
C VAL A 50 -20.63 6.26 -8.71
N ALA A 51 -21.14 6.81 -9.82
CA ALA A 51 -22.55 7.15 -9.98
C ALA A 51 -23.47 5.94 -10.26
N ALA A 52 -22.92 4.72 -10.32
CA ALA A 52 -23.61 3.50 -10.72
C ALA A 52 -24.28 3.57 -12.11
N ARG A 53 -23.73 4.39 -13.02
CA ARG A 53 -24.18 4.58 -14.41
C ARG A 53 -23.42 3.65 -15.35
N TYR A 54 -23.53 2.35 -15.09
CA TYR A 54 -22.73 1.31 -15.76
C TYR A 54 -23.03 1.16 -17.26
N ASP A 55 -24.27 1.44 -17.66
CA ASP A 55 -24.72 1.48 -19.06
C ASP A 55 -24.00 2.56 -19.88
N GLU A 56 -23.61 3.66 -19.22
CA GLU A 56 -22.78 4.71 -19.82
C GLU A 56 -21.28 4.44 -19.66
N ALA A 57 -20.84 3.86 -18.54
CA ALA A 57 -19.42 3.58 -18.27
C ALA A 57 -18.87 2.51 -19.23
N LEU A 58 -19.65 1.46 -19.50
CA LEU A 58 -19.26 0.31 -20.33
C LEU A 58 -18.80 0.71 -21.74
N PRO A 59 -19.60 1.44 -22.56
CA PRO A 59 -19.19 1.81 -23.91
C PRO A 59 -17.97 2.75 -23.92
N VAL A 60 -17.79 3.60 -22.89
CA VAL A 60 -16.61 4.48 -22.77
C VAL A 60 -15.35 3.64 -22.53
N ALA A 61 -15.40 2.68 -21.60
CA ALA A 61 -14.28 1.78 -21.34
C ALA A 61 -13.93 0.90 -22.55
N GLN A 62 -14.94 0.39 -23.26
CA GLN A 62 -14.74 -0.38 -24.48
C GLN A 62 -14.11 0.45 -25.61
N ALA A 63 -14.56 1.69 -25.80
CA ALA A 63 -13.98 2.60 -26.79
C ALA A 63 -12.50 2.91 -26.47
N LEU A 64 -12.19 3.19 -25.20
CA LEU A 64 -10.82 3.44 -24.76
C LEU A 64 -9.90 2.22 -24.99
N ILE A 65 -10.40 1.00 -24.74
CA ILE A 65 -9.64 -0.23 -25.03
C ILE A 65 -9.45 -0.45 -26.54
N ALA A 66 -10.43 -0.07 -27.36
CA ALA A 66 -10.31 -0.18 -28.81
C ALA A 66 -9.26 0.79 -29.37
N GLU A 67 -9.17 2.01 -28.81
CA GLU A 67 -8.16 3.01 -29.16
C GLU A 67 -6.78 2.70 -28.59
N ALA A 68 -6.74 2.20 -27.35
CA ALA A 68 -5.54 1.82 -26.63
C ALA A 68 -5.59 0.35 -26.17
N PRO A 69 -5.32 -0.62 -27.08
CA PRO A 69 -5.37 -2.05 -26.76
C PRO A 69 -4.33 -2.51 -25.74
N ASN A 70 -3.40 -1.65 -25.32
CA ASN A 70 -2.44 -1.96 -24.26
C ASN A 70 -2.68 -1.11 -22.98
N ASP A 71 -3.85 -0.50 -22.83
CA ASP A 71 -4.22 0.18 -21.60
C ASP A 71 -4.73 -0.83 -20.55
N ILE A 72 -3.93 -1.01 -19.50
CA ILE A 72 -4.21 -1.91 -18.36
C ILE A 72 -5.30 -1.33 -17.46
N LEU A 73 -5.29 -0.01 -17.26
CA LEU A 73 -6.26 0.67 -16.40
C LEU A 73 -7.66 0.59 -17.00
N ALA A 74 -7.79 0.78 -18.32
CA ALA A 74 -9.07 0.67 -19.02
C ALA A 74 -9.67 -0.74 -18.90
N ARG A 75 -8.84 -1.79 -18.97
CA ARG A 75 -9.26 -3.19 -18.78
C ARG A 75 -9.65 -3.51 -17.34
N THR A 76 -8.94 -2.93 -16.38
CA THR A 76 -9.27 -3.06 -14.96
C THR A 76 -10.62 -2.40 -14.67
N SER A 77 -10.83 -1.18 -15.20
CA SER A 77 -12.12 -0.48 -15.12
C SER A 77 -13.24 -1.27 -15.80
N LEU A 78 -12.99 -1.85 -16.97
CA LEU A 78 -13.96 -2.72 -17.65
C LEU A 78 -14.33 -3.95 -16.81
N SER A 79 -13.36 -4.57 -16.13
CA SER A 79 -13.62 -5.69 -15.21
C SER A 79 -14.53 -5.27 -14.06
N MET A 80 -14.29 -4.12 -13.43
CA MET A 80 -15.10 -3.63 -12.31
C MET A 80 -16.55 -3.36 -12.76
N ILE A 81 -16.73 -2.73 -13.92
CA ILE A 81 -18.05 -2.46 -14.50
C ILE A 81 -18.82 -3.77 -14.73
N TYR A 82 -18.18 -4.80 -15.32
CA TYR A 82 -18.82 -6.10 -15.51
C TYR A 82 -19.19 -6.78 -14.19
N GLN A 83 -18.38 -6.65 -13.13
CA GLN A 83 -18.73 -7.17 -11.81
C GLN A 83 -19.97 -6.49 -11.24
N HIS A 84 -20.03 -5.16 -11.31
CA HIS A 84 -21.20 -4.39 -10.86
C HIS A 84 -22.47 -4.73 -11.65
N MET A 85 -22.33 -5.11 -12.93
CA MET A 85 -23.44 -5.56 -13.79
C MET A 85 -23.81 -7.05 -13.58
N GLY A 86 -23.11 -7.79 -12.73
CA GLY A 86 -23.32 -9.23 -12.53
C GLY A 86 -22.84 -10.12 -13.69
N MET A 87 -22.03 -9.57 -14.60
CA MET A 87 -21.45 -10.24 -15.77
C MET A 87 -20.12 -10.91 -15.38
N VAL A 88 -20.20 -11.92 -14.53
CA VAL A 88 -19.02 -12.58 -13.92
C VAL A 88 -18.03 -13.13 -14.97
N PRO A 89 -18.46 -13.86 -16.03
CA PRO A 89 -17.52 -14.38 -17.03
C PRO A 89 -16.75 -13.28 -17.77
N GLU A 90 -17.41 -12.18 -18.11
CA GLU A 90 -16.82 -11.04 -18.80
C GLU A 90 -15.86 -10.26 -17.90
N ALA A 91 -16.20 -10.14 -16.61
CA ALA A 91 -15.31 -9.56 -15.60
C ALA A 91 -14.02 -10.35 -15.45
N GLU A 92 -14.11 -11.67 -15.27
CA GLU A 92 -12.94 -12.54 -15.14
C GLU A 92 -12.03 -12.47 -16.37
N LYS A 93 -12.63 -12.44 -17.56
CA LYS A 93 -11.91 -12.27 -18.82
C LYS A 93 -11.17 -10.94 -18.88
N ALA A 94 -11.84 -9.83 -18.57
CA ALA A 94 -11.23 -8.49 -18.59
C ALA A 94 -10.09 -8.37 -17.57
N ALA A 95 -10.25 -8.96 -16.39
CA ALA A 95 -9.20 -9.03 -15.37
C ALA A 95 -8.01 -9.88 -15.81
N LEU A 96 -8.25 -11.01 -16.46
CA LEU A 96 -7.19 -11.85 -17.02
C LEU A 96 -6.44 -11.12 -18.14
N ASP A 97 -7.15 -10.43 -19.03
CA ASP A 97 -6.55 -9.64 -20.11
C ASP A 97 -5.65 -8.52 -19.55
N ALA A 98 -6.06 -7.85 -18.47
CA ALA A 98 -5.24 -6.85 -17.77
C ALA A 98 -3.95 -7.47 -17.20
N LYS A 99 -4.05 -8.63 -16.53
CA LYS A 99 -2.90 -9.36 -15.97
C LYS A 99 -1.94 -9.87 -17.04
N LEU A 100 -2.47 -10.43 -18.14
CA LEU A 100 -1.66 -10.93 -19.25
C LEU A 100 -0.92 -9.80 -19.96
N LEU A 101 -1.56 -8.63 -20.08
CA LEU A 101 -0.96 -7.46 -20.68
C LEU A 101 0.15 -6.89 -19.81
N ASP A 102 -0.08 -6.78 -18.50
CA ASP A 102 0.94 -6.40 -17.51
C ASP A 102 2.16 -7.35 -17.58
N TRP A 103 1.91 -8.66 -17.58
CA TRP A 103 2.95 -9.68 -17.73
C TRP A 103 3.69 -9.59 -19.07
N LYS A 104 2.98 -9.35 -20.18
CA LYS A 104 3.57 -9.18 -21.51
C LYS A 104 4.46 -7.94 -21.57
N MET A 105 4.06 -6.84 -20.93
CA MET A 105 4.87 -5.61 -20.85
C MET A 105 6.15 -5.85 -20.04
N GLN A 106 6.06 -6.59 -18.93
CA GLN A 106 7.23 -7.01 -18.14
C GLN A 106 8.19 -7.87 -18.96
N LEU A 107 7.69 -8.83 -19.74
CA LEU A 107 8.53 -9.66 -20.62
C LEU A 107 9.15 -8.88 -21.77
N GLN A 108 8.42 -7.95 -22.40
CA GLN A 108 8.92 -7.12 -23.50
C GLN A 108 9.98 -6.10 -23.05
N GLY A 109 9.93 -5.66 -21.78
CA GLY A 109 10.96 -4.80 -21.18
C GLY A 109 12.34 -5.47 -21.02
N THR A 110 12.41 -6.81 -21.06
CA THR A 110 13.66 -7.56 -20.86
C THR A 110 14.50 -7.78 -22.13
N GLY A 111 14.02 -7.36 -23.32
CA GLY A 111 14.50 -7.87 -24.61
C GLY A 111 15.35 -6.95 -25.51
N SER A 112 15.59 -5.69 -25.19
CA SER A 112 16.32 -4.80 -26.12
C SER A 112 17.11 -3.68 -25.44
N ARG A 113 18.35 -3.98 -25.07
CA ARG A 113 19.42 -2.99 -24.84
C ARG A 113 20.15 -2.75 -26.17
N GLU A 114 19.73 -1.74 -26.94
CA GLU A 114 20.59 -1.11 -27.93
C GLU A 114 20.45 0.42 -27.89
N GLN A 115 21.58 1.06 -28.17
CA GLN A 115 21.97 2.42 -27.81
C GLN A 115 21.17 3.49 -28.57
N GLY A 116 20.52 4.38 -27.83
CA GLY A 116 19.89 5.59 -28.32
C GLY A 116 19.38 6.38 -27.12
N THR A 117 19.76 7.65 -27.00
CA THR A 117 19.56 8.51 -25.83
C THR A 117 18.12 8.49 -25.33
N ASP A 118 17.94 7.95 -24.12
CA ASP A 118 16.67 7.71 -23.44
C ASP A 118 16.09 9.00 -22.82
N PRO A 119 14.87 9.44 -23.20
CA PRO A 119 14.18 10.54 -22.52
C PRO A 119 13.64 10.17 -21.12
N PHE A 120 13.75 8.90 -20.73
CA PHE A 120 13.48 8.35 -19.39
C PHE A 120 14.74 7.74 -18.75
N ALA A 121 15.93 8.25 -19.07
CA ALA A 121 17.12 7.96 -18.27
C ALA A 121 16.75 8.07 -16.79
N ALA A 122 16.81 6.94 -16.07
CA ALA A 122 16.25 6.75 -14.74
C ALA A 122 16.39 8.03 -13.92
N LYS A 123 15.29 8.78 -13.79
CA LYS A 123 15.30 9.93 -12.91
C LYS A 123 15.47 9.34 -11.53
N ALA A 124 16.62 9.56 -10.92
CA ALA A 124 16.90 9.13 -9.56
C ALA A 124 15.69 9.46 -8.70
N ILE A 125 15.13 8.47 -8.00
CA ILE A 125 13.98 8.67 -7.13
C ILE A 125 14.49 9.47 -5.93
N GLU A 126 14.47 10.79 -6.05
CA GLU A 126 15.07 11.65 -5.04
C GLU A 126 14.26 11.70 -3.74
N ARG A 127 12.96 11.37 -3.80
CA ARG A 127 12.02 11.53 -2.69
C ARG A 127 10.95 10.44 -2.67
N LEU A 128 10.64 9.97 -1.47
CA LEU A 128 9.48 9.15 -1.13
C LEU A 128 8.70 9.79 0.00
N TYR A 129 7.38 9.82 -0.11
CA TYR A 129 6.52 10.09 1.03
C TYR A 129 6.20 8.81 1.78
N VAL A 130 6.22 8.85 3.10
CA VAL A 130 5.91 7.72 3.97
C VAL A 130 4.59 8.01 4.68
N ALA A 131 3.60 7.17 4.44
CA ALA A 131 2.27 7.25 5.04
C ALA A 131 2.27 6.65 6.46
N THR A 132 3.07 7.21 7.36
CA THR A 132 3.11 6.82 8.78
C THR A 132 3.15 8.02 9.70
N THR A 133 2.35 7.99 10.76
CA THR A 133 2.42 8.97 11.87
C THR A 133 3.33 8.50 13.00
N ASN A 134 3.85 7.28 12.93
CA ASN A 134 4.71 6.70 13.95
C ASN A 134 6.16 7.16 13.75
N ALA A 135 6.63 8.04 14.64
CA ALA A 135 7.99 8.58 14.61
C ALA A 135 9.09 7.51 14.72
N GLY A 136 8.81 6.39 15.40
CA GLY A 136 9.73 5.25 15.47
C GLY A 136 9.89 4.54 14.13
N LYS A 137 8.77 4.30 13.42
CA LYS A 137 8.81 3.71 12.07
C LYS A 137 9.56 4.60 11.08
N LEU A 138 9.30 5.91 11.10
CA LEU A 138 9.98 6.84 10.20
C LEU A 138 11.50 6.82 10.43
N ARG A 139 11.94 6.80 11.69
CA ARG A 139 13.37 6.70 12.03
C ARG A 139 14.00 5.39 11.53
N ASP A 140 13.31 4.26 11.73
CA ASP A 140 13.78 2.96 11.22
C ASP A 140 13.98 3.02 9.69
N PHE A 141 13.02 3.62 8.96
CA PHE A 141 13.10 3.78 7.51
C PHE A 141 14.19 4.77 7.07
N GLU A 142 14.32 5.91 7.74
CA GLU A 142 15.35 6.91 7.42
C GLU A 142 16.74 6.29 7.46
N VAL A 143 17.03 5.50 8.49
CA VAL A 143 18.34 4.86 8.60
C VAL A 143 18.49 3.73 7.58
N ALA A 144 17.47 2.90 7.40
CA ALA A 144 17.51 1.81 6.43
C ALA A 144 17.61 2.29 4.97
N SER A 145 17.17 3.51 4.67
CA SER A 145 17.34 4.10 3.34
C SER A 145 18.82 4.31 2.99
N GLY A 146 19.72 4.41 3.98
CA GLY A 146 21.15 4.63 3.78
C GLY A 146 21.47 5.90 2.98
N GLY A 147 20.53 6.85 2.90
CA GLY A 147 20.64 8.04 2.06
C GLY A 147 20.41 7.80 0.56
N ARG A 148 19.99 6.61 0.15
CA ARG A 148 19.62 6.29 -1.25
C ARG A 148 18.48 7.17 -1.76
N VAL A 149 17.54 7.51 -0.87
CA VAL A 149 16.35 8.33 -1.15
C VAL A 149 16.06 9.26 0.02
N ARG A 150 15.42 10.42 -0.22
CA ARG A 150 14.89 11.26 0.86
C ARG A 150 13.51 10.78 1.26
N LEU A 151 13.35 10.36 2.52
CA LEU A 151 12.04 10.02 3.08
C LEU A 151 11.41 11.25 3.72
N HIS A 152 10.14 11.50 3.40
CA HIS A 152 9.36 12.57 4.01
C HIS A 152 8.07 12.00 4.58
N PRO A 153 7.61 12.43 5.77
CA PRO A 153 6.26 12.12 6.19
C PRO A 153 5.27 12.70 5.17
N LEU A 154 4.19 11.96 4.89
CA LEU A 154 3.12 12.48 4.05
C LEU A 154 2.52 13.76 4.68
N PRO A 155 2.48 14.90 3.95
CA PRO A 155 1.92 16.14 4.49
C PRO A 155 0.46 15.97 4.90
N GLY A 156 0.08 16.55 6.04
CA GLY A 156 -1.32 16.52 6.51
C GLY A 156 -1.81 15.14 6.96
N LEU A 157 -0.96 14.10 7.01
CA LEU A 157 -1.40 12.72 7.29
C LEU A 157 -2.25 12.56 8.56
N LYS A 158 -2.01 13.37 9.60
CA LYS A 158 -2.80 13.33 10.85
C LYS A 158 -4.26 13.78 10.69
N GLU A 159 -4.54 14.56 9.65
CA GLU A 159 -5.87 15.11 9.34
C GLU A 159 -6.60 14.25 8.32
N ILE A 160 -5.89 13.35 7.64
CA ILE A 160 -6.43 12.41 6.66
C ILE A 160 -6.99 11.19 7.42
N PRO A 161 -8.27 10.82 7.21
CA PRO A 161 -8.82 9.58 7.76
C PRO A 161 -8.01 8.37 7.29
N ALA A 162 -7.65 7.47 8.21
CA ALA A 162 -7.00 6.22 7.81
C ALA A 162 -7.99 5.34 7.04
N PRO A 163 -7.54 4.66 5.95
CA PRO A 163 -8.38 3.69 5.27
C PRO A 163 -8.63 2.47 6.17
N ALA A 164 -9.69 1.71 5.87
CA ALA A 164 -9.95 0.47 6.56
C ALA A 164 -8.81 -0.54 6.30
N GLU A 165 -8.34 -1.20 7.36
CA GLU A 165 -7.34 -2.27 7.32
C GLU A 165 -8.04 -3.62 7.53
N ASP A 166 -8.82 -4.03 6.55
CA ASP A 166 -9.66 -5.24 6.59
C ASP A 166 -9.09 -6.39 5.75
N GLU A 167 -7.93 -6.20 5.13
CA GLU A 167 -7.26 -7.26 4.38
C GLU A 167 -6.73 -8.34 5.31
N LEU A 168 -6.69 -9.56 4.79
CA LEU A 168 -6.24 -10.75 5.54
C LEU A 168 -4.71 -10.85 5.60
N THR A 169 -3.97 -10.03 4.85
CA THR A 169 -2.51 -10.08 4.73
C THR A 169 -1.88 -8.70 4.93
N PHE A 170 -0.64 -8.69 5.40
CA PHE A 170 0.13 -7.44 5.57
C PHE A 170 0.31 -6.73 4.22
N GLU A 171 0.57 -7.48 3.16
CA GLU A 171 0.74 -6.97 1.80
C GLU A 171 -0.55 -6.31 1.30
N GLY A 172 -1.71 -6.90 1.58
CA GLY A 172 -3.01 -6.33 1.24
C GLY A 172 -3.24 -4.99 1.93
N ASN A 173 -3.07 -4.93 3.26
CA ASN A 173 -3.24 -3.69 4.03
C ASN A 173 -2.23 -2.61 3.60
N ALA A 174 -0.97 -2.99 3.37
CA ALA A 174 0.06 -2.07 2.89
C ALA A 174 -0.31 -1.50 1.51
N ALA A 175 -0.78 -2.33 0.59
CA ALA A 175 -1.23 -1.91 -0.73
C ALA A 175 -2.44 -0.98 -0.67
N VAL A 176 -3.47 -1.31 0.13
CA VAL A 176 -4.65 -0.46 0.33
C VAL A 176 -4.24 0.91 0.85
N LYS A 177 -3.39 0.95 1.89
CA LYS A 177 -2.86 2.21 2.43
C LYS A 177 -2.07 2.99 1.38
N ALA A 178 -1.14 2.36 0.68
CA ALA A 178 -0.30 3.04 -0.31
C ALA A 178 -1.16 3.65 -1.43
N LYS A 179 -2.11 2.89 -1.98
CA LYS A 179 -3.05 3.38 -2.99
C LYS A 179 -3.84 4.57 -2.47
N TYR A 180 -4.48 4.41 -1.31
CA TYR A 180 -5.30 5.44 -0.70
C TYR A 180 -4.53 6.76 -0.50
N TYR A 181 -3.36 6.69 0.14
CA TYR A 181 -2.57 7.88 0.40
C TYR A 181 -1.91 8.47 -0.85
N SER A 182 -1.58 7.66 -1.86
CA SER A 182 -1.06 8.16 -3.14
C SER A 182 -2.09 8.97 -3.93
N LEU A 183 -3.38 8.64 -3.82
CA LEU A 183 -4.45 9.43 -4.44
C LEU A 183 -4.57 10.83 -3.82
N LEU A 184 -4.12 11.00 -2.57
CA LEU A 184 -4.14 12.27 -1.85
C LEU A 184 -2.86 13.09 -2.04
N ALA A 185 -1.87 12.54 -2.74
CA ALA A 185 -0.64 13.23 -3.13
C ALA A 185 -0.32 12.97 -4.62
N PRO A 186 -1.08 13.58 -5.54
CA PRO A 186 -0.97 13.30 -6.96
C PRO A 186 0.44 13.52 -7.52
N GLY A 187 0.90 12.60 -8.36
CA GLY A 187 2.23 12.58 -8.97
C GLY A 187 3.37 12.19 -8.02
N GLU A 188 3.11 12.11 -6.72
CA GLU A 188 4.11 11.75 -5.72
C GLU A 188 4.14 10.25 -5.47
N LEU A 189 5.32 9.72 -5.15
CA LEU A 189 5.48 8.32 -4.77
C LEU A 189 5.29 8.18 -3.25
N VAL A 190 4.27 7.42 -2.87
CA VAL A 190 3.88 7.21 -1.46
C VAL A 190 4.11 5.76 -1.08
N VAL A 191 4.87 5.55 -0.01
CA VAL A 191 5.11 4.26 0.63
C VAL A 191 4.22 4.13 1.86
N ALA A 192 3.54 3.01 1.98
CA ALA A 192 2.83 2.63 3.21
C ALA A 192 3.32 1.28 3.73
N ASP A 193 3.23 1.11 5.05
CA ASP A 193 3.62 -0.11 5.74
C ASP A 193 2.43 -0.79 6.42
N ASP A 194 2.44 -2.12 6.43
CA ASP A 194 1.69 -2.92 7.40
C ASP A 194 2.63 -3.89 8.11
N SER A 195 2.61 -3.85 9.45
CA SER A 195 3.56 -4.59 10.26
C SER A 195 2.85 -5.28 11.43
N GLY A 196 3.34 -6.44 11.82
CA GLY A 196 2.80 -7.18 12.95
C GLY A 196 3.68 -8.35 13.38
N LEU A 197 3.18 -9.10 14.34
CA LEU A 197 3.80 -10.29 14.91
C LEU A 197 3.00 -11.52 14.51
N GLU A 198 3.68 -12.54 14.02
CA GLU A 198 3.10 -13.86 13.74
C GLU A 198 3.72 -14.88 14.69
N ILE A 199 2.90 -15.62 15.44
CA ILE A 199 3.36 -16.72 16.31
C ILE A 199 2.95 -18.07 15.71
N ASP A 200 3.93 -18.95 15.53
CA ASP A 200 3.74 -20.23 14.84
C ASP A 200 2.72 -21.12 15.57
N ALA A 201 2.80 -21.17 16.90
CA ALA A 201 1.89 -21.95 17.74
C ALA A 201 0.44 -21.40 17.82
N LEU A 202 0.23 -20.21 17.27
CA LEU A 202 -1.08 -19.58 17.10
C LEU A 202 -1.45 -19.42 15.61
N HIS A 203 -0.81 -20.20 14.73
CA HIS A 203 -1.07 -20.20 13.29
C HIS A 203 -0.97 -18.80 12.66
N GLY A 204 0.01 -18.01 13.11
CA GLY A 204 0.25 -16.66 12.61
C GLY A 204 -0.47 -15.54 13.36
N ALA A 205 -1.35 -15.84 14.33
CA ALA A 205 -1.89 -14.79 15.19
C ALA A 205 -0.79 -14.20 16.11
N PRO A 206 -0.83 -12.89 16.45
CA PRO A 206 -1.88 -11.91 16.11
C PRO A 206 -1.99 -11.46 14.64
N GLY A 207 -0.91 -11.57 13.85
CA GLY A 207 -0.90 -11.22 12.43
C GLY A 207 -1.24 -9.75 12.18
N VAL A 208 -2.04 -9.47 11.13
CA VAL A 208 -2.55 -8.12 10.79
C VAL A 208 -3.35 -7.45 11.91
N ARG A 209 -3.79 -8.22 12.92
CA ARG A 209 -4.53 -7.70 14.08
C ARG A 209 -3.62 -7.29 15.23
N SER A 210 -2.29 -7.30 15.05
CA SER A 210 -1.28 -7.06 16.10
C SER A 210 -1.51 -5.82 16.96
N ALA A 211 -1.94 -4.69 16.38
CA ALA A 211 -2.15 -3.44 17.14
C ALA A 211 -3.40 -3.47 18.04
N ARG A 212 -4.37 -4.32 17.72
CA ARG A 212 -5.71 -4.39 18.33
C ARG A 212 -6.04 -5.78 18.88
N TYR A 213 -5.02 -6.62 19.10
CA TYR A 213 -5.20 -8.02 19.44
C TYR A 213 -6.02 -8.23 20.72
N ALA A 214 -5.71 -7.47 21.77
CA ALA A 214 -6.45 -7.53 23.02
C ALA A 214 -7.90 -7.05 22.85
N GLU A 215 -8.14 -6.00 22.07
CA GLU A 215 -9.48 -5.48 21.82
C GLU A 215 -10.36 -6.52 21.10
N ASP A 216 -9.82 -7.15 20.05
CA ASP A 216 -10.51 -8.19 19.29
C ASP A 216 -10.87 -9.42 20.13
N MET A 217 -10.02 -9.73 21.10
CA MET A 217 -10.22 -10.83 22.03
C MET A 217 -11.06 -10.44 23.26
N GLY A 218 -11.50 -9.18 23.36
CA GLY A 218 -12.22 -8.68 24.53
C GLY A 218 -11.38 -8.66 25.81
N PHE A 219 -10.05 -8.61 25.69
CA PHE A 219 -9.11 -8.66 26.79
C PHE A 219 -8.87 -7.26 27.37
N THR A 220 -9.24 -7.07 28.64
CA THR A 220 -9.27 -5.73 29.26
C THR A 220 -8.15 -5.48 30.28
N GLU A 221 -7.36 -6.48 30.65
CA GLU A 221 -6.32 -6.35 31.69
C GLU A 221 -5.02 -5.74 31.16
N GLY A 222 -4.56 -4.65 31.78
CA GLY A 222 -3.30 -3.98 31.47
C GLY A 222 -3.45 -2.45 31.38
N ASP A 223 -2.41 -1.72 31.79
CA ASP A 223 -2.47 -0.26 31.93
C ASP A 223 -2.38 0.49 30.60
N THR A 224 -1.78 -0.13 29.58
CA THR A 224 -1.59 0.44 28.24
C THR A 224 -2.09 -0.52 27.17
N LEU A 225 -2.36 -0.03 25.96
CA LEU A 225 -2.76 -0.90 24.84
C LEU A 225 -1.70 -1.99 24.56
N ASP A 226 -0.42 -1.63 24.56
CA ASP A 226 0.69 -2.58 24.38
C ASP A 226 0.75 -3.61 25.51
N ALA A 227 0.58 -3.17 26.77
CA ALA A 227 0.54 -4.09 27.91
C ALA A 227 -0.63 -5.08 27.81
N ARG A 228 -1.81 -4.60 27.39
CA ARG A 228 -2.99 -5.45 27.16
C ARG A 228 -2.74 -6.46 26.06
N ASN A 229 -2.20 -6.03 24.92
CA ASN A 229 -1.83 -6.91 23.80
C ASN A 229 -0.83 -7.98 24.22
N ASN A 230 0.19 -7.60 24.99
CA ASN A 230 1.21 -8.50 25.52
C ASN A 230 0.61 -9.55 26.48
N LEU A 231 -0.23 -9.13 27.42
CA LEU A 231 -0.89 -10.03 28.36
C LEU A 231 -1.86 -10.99 27.64
N CYS A 232 -2.64 -10.49 26.69
CA CYS A 232 -3.53 -11.30 25.86
C CYS A 232 -2.75 -12.39 25.10
N LEU A 233 -1.61 -12.02 24.50
CA LEU A 233 -0.75 -12.96 23.78
C LEU A 233 -0.13 -14.00 24.71
N LEU A 234 0.35 -13.59 25.89
CA LEU A 234 0.88 -14.53 26.90
C LEU A 234 -0.19 -15.51 27.38
N ALA A 235 -1.42 -15.04 27.60
CA ALA A 235 -2.55 -15.89 27.97
C ALA A 235 -2.87 -16.92 26.87
N ALA A 236 -2.89 -16.50 25.60
CA ALA A 236 -3.10 -17.39 24.46
C ALA A 236 -1.99 -18.45 24.31
N LEU A 237 -0.79 -18.16 24.80
CA LEU A 237 0.38 -19.05 24.77
C LEU A 237 0.59 -19.86 26.07
N ALA A 238 -0.27 -19.70 27.07
CA ALA A 238 -0.16 -20.43 28.31
C ALA A 238 -0.17 -21.95 28.07
N GLY A 239 0.84 -22.66 28.59
CA GLY A 239 1.00 -24.11 28.43
C GLY A 239 1.44 -24.58 27.03
N LYS A 240 1.72 -23.67 26.08
CA LYS A 240 2.26 -24.03 24.76
C LYS A 240 3.80 -24.02 24.78
N PRO A 241 4.48 -25.12 24.39
CA PRO A 241 5.94 -25.22 24.43
C PRO A 241 6.63 -24.53 23.25
N HIS A 242 5.92 -24.35 22.13
CA HIS A 242 6.44 -23.68 20.94
C HIS A 242 6.02 -22.22 20.96
N ARG A 243 7.01 -21.32 20.93
CA ARG A 243 6.82 -19.86 20.97
C ARG A 243 7.60 -19.14 19.87
N GLN A 244 8.05 -19.89 18.87
CA GLN A 244 8.69 -19.33 17.68
C GLN A 244 7.69 -18.43 16.95
N GLY A 245 8.23 -17.36 16.39
CA GLY A 245 7.46 -16.39 15.64
C GLY A 245 8.36 -15.39 14.96
N ARG A 246 7.73 -14.46 14.25
CA ARG A 246 8.44 -13.47 13.46
C ARG A 246 7.71 -12.15 13.47
N TYR A 247 8.47 -11.07 13.54
CA TYR A 247 7.95 -9.79 13.10
C TYR A 247 7.93 -9.76 11.57
N ARG A 248 6.83 -9.25 11.00
CA ARG A 248 6.64 -9.01 9.57
C ARG A 248 6.44 -7.52 9.32
N CYS A 249 6.97 -7.03 8.21
CA CYS A 249 6.62 -5.74 7.63
C CYS A 249 6.47 -5.92 6.13
N ALA A 250 5.29 -5.61 5.61
CA ALA A 250 5.06 -5.43 4.18
C ALA A 250 5.06 -3.93 3.86
N LEU A 251 5.71 -3.57 2.76
CA LEU A 251 5.70 -2.24 2.18
C LEU A 251 5.10 -2.28 0.79
N ALA A 252 4.32 -1.25 0.48
CA ALA A 252 3.87 -0.97 -0.88
C ALA A 252 4.18 0.49 -1.22
N ALA A 253 4.72 0.72 -2.42
CA ALA A 253 4.92 2.03 -3.00
C ALA A 253 3.90 2.24 -4.12
N ALA A 254 3.13 3.31 -4.03
CA ALA A 254 2.09 3.64 -4.99
C ALA A 254 2.17 5.09 -5.45
N ARG A 255 1.70 5.34 -6.66
CA ARG A 255 1.53 6.65 -7.26
C ARG A 255 0.17 6.69 -7.93
N ASP A 256 -0.60 7.75 -7.69
CA ASP A 256 -1.90 7.98 -8.34
C ASP A 256 -2.86 6.78 -8.24
N GLY A 257 -2.86 6.10 -7.09
CA GLY A 257 -3.72 4.94 -6.82
C GLY A 257 -3.22 3.61 -7.39
N VAL A 258 -2.06 3.59 -8.04
CA VAL A 258 -1.45 2.39 -8.62
C VAL A 258 -0.26 1.97 -7.77
N VAL A 259 -0.25 0.73 -7.29
CA VAL A 259 0.92 0.13 -6.63
C VAL A 259 1.93 -0.20 -7.70
N LEU A 260 3.13 0.36 -7.57
CA LEU A 260 4.23 0.21 -8.51
C LEU A 260 5.26 -0.80 -8.00
N TRP A 261 5.51 -0.81 -6.69
CA TRP A 261 6.44 -1.74 -6.05
C TRP A 261 5.88 -2.23 -4.73
N SER A 262 6.26 -3.44 -4.36
CA SER A 262 6.00 -4.02 -3.05
C SER A 262 7.18 -4.86 -2.62
N ALA A 263 7.47 -4.87 -1.33
CA ALA A 263 8.49 -5.71 -0.74
C ALA A 263 8.11 -6.01 0.71
N ASP A 264 8.66 -7.08 1.27
CA ASP A 264 8.47 -7.43 2.67
C ASP A 264 9.79 -7.77 3.35
N GLY A 265 9.74 -7.84 4.68
CA GLY A 265 10.87 -8.20 5.50
C GLY A 265 10.40 -8.87 6.78
N SER A 266 11.23 -9.78 7.28
CA SER A 266 10.98 -10.49 8.53
C SER A 266 12.15 -10.48 9.49
N LEU A 267 11.83 -10.64 10.77
CA LEU A 267 12.77 -10.87 11.84
C LEU A 267 12.27 -12.03 12.69
N GLU A 268 12.96 -13.17 12.56
CA GLU A 268 12.67 -14.40 13.29
C GLU A 268 13.10 -14.28 14.76
N GLY A 269 12.37 -14.95 15.65
CA GLY A 269 12.63 -14.94 17.08
C GLY A 269 11.67 -15.85 17.84
N SER A 270 11.53 -15.58 19.13
CA SER A 270 10.61 -16.33 19.98
C SER A 270 10.04 -15.47 21.09
N LEU A 271 8.87 -15.84 21.60
CA LEU A 271 8.21 -15.11 22.67
C LEU A 271 8.63 -15.63 24.06
N LEU A 272 9.02 -14.72 24.96
CA LEU A 272 9.26 -15.01 26.37
C LEU A 272 7.96 -15.25 27.15
N GLU A 273 8.09 -15.76 28.37
CA GLU A 273 6.98 -15.90 29.33
C GLU A 273 6.74 -14.65 30.16
N ALA A 274 7.74 -13.77 30.27
CA ALA A 274 7.69 -12.52 30.98
C ALA A 274 8.51 -11.45 30.24
N PRO A 275 8.10 -10.18 30.28
CA PRO A 275 8.81 -9.11 29.58
C PRO A 275 10.19 -8.85 30.18
N ARG A 276 11.15 -8.51 29.31
CA ARG A 276 12.48 -7.99 29.68
C ARG A 276 12.75 -6.71 28.89
N GLY A 277 13.55 -5.82 29.45
CA GLY A 277 13.84 -4.52 28.83
C GLY A 277 12.70 -3.50 28.92
N THR A 278 13.02 -2.25 28.60
CA THR A 278 12.11 -1.11 28.70
C THR A 278 12.09 -0.25 27.43
N GLY A 279 12.93 -0.56 26.45
CA GLY A 279 12.96 0.12 25.16
C GLY A 279 11.90 -0.40 24.19
N GLY A 280 11.80 0.26 23.03
CA GLY A 280 10.90 -0.17 21.96
C GLY A 280 9.42 0.06 22.26
N PHE A 281 8.56 -0.74 21.63
CA PHE A 281 7.10 -0.64 21.75
C PHE A 281 6.42 -1.98 21.41
N GLY A 282 5.10 -2.08 21.65
CA GLY A 282 4.32 -3.28 21.33
C GLY A 282 4.86 -4.53 22.01
N TYR A 283 5.17 -5.55 21.22
CA TYR A 283 5.64 -6.86 21.68
C TYR A 283 7.16 -6.94 21.93
N ASP A 284 7.89 -5.83 21.75
CA ASP A 284 9.35 -5.79 21.86
C ASP A 284 9.90 -6.36 23.19
N PRO A 285 9.27 -6.11 24.36
CA PRO A 285 9.75 -6.68 25.64
C PRO A 285 9.60 -8.20 25.75
N LEU A 286 8.78 -8.81 24.89
CA LEU A 286 8.54 -10.25 24.88
C LEU A 286 9.29 -10.97 23.75
N PHE A 287 9.72 -10.26 22.71
CA PHE A 287 10.30 -10.86 21.52
C PHE A 287 11.81 -11.04 21.66
N LEU A 288 12.25 -12.27 21.94
CA LEU A 288 13.64 -12.70 22.12
C LEU A 288 14.32 -13.01 20.79
N LEU A 289 15.50 -12.41 20.58
CA LEU A 289 16.45 -12.79 19.54
C LEU A 289 17.44 -13.80 20.13
N ALA A 290 17.27 -15.08 19.76
CA ALA A 290 18.05 -16.18 20.33
C ALA A 290 19.57 -16.01 20.20
N GLU A 291 20.04 -15.46 19.07
CA GLU A 291 21.47 -15.24 18.81
C GLU A 291 22.11 -14.19 19.74
N LEU A 292 21.31 -13.30 20.31
CA LEU A 292 21.77 -12.20 21.16
C LEU A 292 21.41 -12.41 22.65
N ASP A 293 20.59 -13.42 22.95
CA ASP A 293 19.92 -13.62 24.25
C ASP A 293 19.28 -12.34 24.82
N ARG A 294 18.78 -11.49 23.92
CA ARG A 294 18.20 -10.18 24.24
C ARG A 294 16.86 -10.03 23.55
N THR A 295 15.93 -9.41 24.24
CA THR A 295 14.66 -8.98 23.65
C THR A 295 14.87 -7.74 22.80
N MET A 296 13.94 -7.47 21.89
CA MET A 296 13.95 -6.24 21.10
C MET A 296 13.94 -4.97 21.99
N ALA A 297 13.31 -5.04 23.17
CA ALA A 297 13.28 -3.94 24.14
C ALA A 297 14.60 -3.75 24.92
N GLU A 298 15.50 -4.72 24.88
CA GLU A 298 16.83 -4.64 25.49
C GLU A 298 17.87 -4.06 24.52
N LEU A 299 17.56 -3.98 23.22
CA LEU A 299 18.46 -3.41 22.20
C LEU A 299 18.48 -1.88 22.26
N THR A 300 19.65 -1.29 22.01
CA THR A 300 19.73 0.15 21.76
C THR A 300 19.16 0.49 20.39
N PRO A 301 18.76 1.75 20.13
CA PRO A 301 18.32 2.17 18.81
C PRO A 301 19.33 1.82 17.69
N GLU A 302 20.63 1.96 17.97
CA GLU A 302 21.73 1.66 17.06
C GLU A 302 21.79 0.17 16.69
N GLU A 303 21.58 -0.72 17.66
CA GLU A 303 21.56 -2.17 17.44
C GLU A 303 20.30 -2.60 16.65
N ARG A 304 19.17 -1.93 16.87
CA ARG A 304 17.89 -2.25 16.22
C ARG A 304 17.89 -1.95 14.71
N ILE A 305 18.60 -0.90 14.31
CA ILE A 305 18.64 -0.41 12.92
C ILE A 305 19.01 -1.52 11.93
N GLY A 306 20.02 -2.34 12.25
CA GLY A 306 20.51 -3.40 11.36
C GLY A 306 19.70 -4.70 11.40
N LEU A 307 18.82 -4.86 12.38
CA LEU A 307 18.08 -6.11 12.63
C LEU A 307 16.61 -6.01 12.26
N SER A 308 16.06 -4.80 12.15
CA SER A 308 14.61 -4.62 11.99
C SER A 308 14.08 -5.20 10.66
N HIS A 309 12.97 -5.92 10.75
CA HIS A 309 12.15 -6.37 9.63
C HIS A 309 11.75 -5.22 8.70
N ARG A 310 11.52 -4.01 9.24
CA ARG A 310 11.26 -2.79 8.47
C ARG A 310 12.43 -2.35 7.61
N GLY A 311 13.65 -2.39 8.17
CA GLY A 311 14.85 -2.03 7.43
C GLY A 311 15.10 -2.98 6.26
N LYS A 312 14.89 -4.28 6.47
CA LYS A 312 14.96 -5.29 5.40
C LYS A 312 13.91 -5.04 4.31
N ALA A 313 12.66 -4.78 4.71
CA ALA A 313 11.58 -4.50 3.77
C ALA A 313 11.88 -3.24 2.92
N LEU A 314 12.39 -2.17 3.54
CA LEU A 314 12.74 -0.95 2.81
C LEU A 314 13.92 -1.15 1.86
N ALA A 315 14.98 -1.83 2.32
CA ALA A 315 16.12 -2.14 1.45
C ALA A 315 15.68 -2.91 0.21
N ALA A 316 14.87 -3.97 0.39
CA ALA A 316 14.31 -4.75 -0.70
C ALA A 316 13.40 -3.91 -1.63
N LEU A 317 12.61 -3.00 -1.07
CA LEU A 317 11.77 -2.08 -1.86
C LEU A 317 12.64 -1.16 -2.74
N LEU A 318 13.70 -0.57 -2.17
CA LEU A 318 14.60 0.31 -2.90
C LEU A 318 15.37 -0.44 -3.99
N ASP A 319 15.81 -1.67 -3.71
CA ASP A 319 16.43 -2.54 -4.70
C ASP A 319 15.48 -2.82 -5.87
N ALA A 320 14.20 -3.10 -5.58
CA ALA A 320 13.17 -3.32 -6.61
C ALA A 320 12.85 -2.06 -7.44
N MET A 321 13.06 -0.87 -6.87
CA MET A 321 12.85 0.41 -7.55
C MET A 321 14.02 0.83 -8.45
N GLU A 322 15.22 0.30 -8.19
CA GLU A 322 16.44 0.57 -8.96
C GLU A 322 16.70 -0.46 -10.08
N ALA A 323 16.01 -1.59 -10.06
CA ALA A 323 16.13 -2.70 -11.02
C ALA A 323 15.40 -2.43 -12.34
#